data_AF-A0A7C7GVJ6-F1
#
_entry.id   AF-A0A7C7GVJ6-F1
#
_cell.length_a   1.000
_cell.length_b   1.000
_cell.length_c   1.000
_cell.angle_alpha   90.00
_cell.angle_beta   90.00
_cell.angle_gamma   90.00
#
_symmetry.space_group_name_H-M   'P 1'
#
loop_
_entity.id
_entity.type
_entity.pdbx_description
1 polymer ?
#
loop_
_entity_poly.entity_id
_entity_poly.type
_entity_poly.pdbx_seq_one_letter_code
_entity_poly.pdbx_strand_id
1 'polypeptide(L)'
;MPINSRYLFIARMDVEPGKDAIFNEVYDKEHVPMLLEVPGVLSVARFKKRELTMIIGGEEVTMEVSDQPTYTAMYELESPDVLVSDGWANSVDEGRWPGEVRPFT
;
A
#
# COMPACT_ATOMS: atom_id res chain seq x y z
N MET A 1 -13.17 -9.62 -7.78
CA MET A 1 -13.46 -8.77 -8.95
C MET A 1 -12.15 -8.50 -9.67
N PRO A 2 -12.12 -8.46 -11.02
CA PRO A 2 -10.92 -8.01 -11.72
C PRO A 2 -10.62 -6.54 -11.39
N ILE A 3 -9.36 -6.13 -11.57
CA ILE A 3 -8.97 -4.72 -11.64
C ILE A 3 -9.72 -4.11 -12.83
N ASN A 4 -10.51 -3.07 -12.59
CA ASN A 4 -11.38 -2.39 -13.54
C ASN A 4 -10.68 -1.21 -14.24
N SER A 5 -9.56 -0.73 -13.71
CA SER A 5 -8.74 0.33 -14.28
C SER A 5 -7.45 -0.17 -14.95
N ARG A 6 -6.84 0.69 -15.78
CA ARG A 6 -5.48 0.53 -16.31
C ARG A 6 -4.40 1.15 -15.41
N TYR A 7 -4.78 1.83 -14.34
CA TYR A 7 -3.86 2.56 -13.47
C TYR A 7 -3.83 1.96 -12.08
N LEU A 8 -2.61 1.68 -11.63
CA LEU A 8 -2.32 1.08 -10.35
C LEU A 8 -1.12 1.81 -9.74
N PHE A 9 -1.32 2.45 -8.60
CA PHE A 9 -0.24 3.01 -7.80
C PHE A 9 0.17 1.99 -6.75
N ILE A 10 1.47 1.72 -6.63
CA ILE A 10 2.02 0.75 -5.68
C ILE A 10 3.03 1.46 -4.79
N ALA A 11 2.75 1.49 -3.49
CA ALA A 11 3.67 1.96 -2.46
C ALA A 11 4.26 0.76 -1.72
N ARG A 12 5.59 0.70 -1.61
CA ARG A 12 6.29 -0.35 -0.86
C ARG A 12 7.24 0.28 0.13
N MET A 13 7.24 -0.22 1.36
CA MET A 13 8.02 0.34 2.45
C MET A 13 8.40 -0.73 3.47
N ASP A 14 9.52 -0.53 4.13
CA ASP A 14 9.81 -1.18 5.40
C ASP A 14 9.22 -0.33 6.53
N VAL A 15 9.14 -0.90 7.72
CA VAL A 15 8.67 -0.20 8.91
C VAL A 15 9.73 -0.39 9.98
N GLU A 16 10.13 0.68 10.65
CA GLU A 16 11.11 0.60 11.73
C GLU A 16 10.69 -0.46 12.78
N PRO A 17 11.63 -1.28 13.29
CA PRO A 17 11.32 -2.31 14.28
C PRO A 17 10.53 -1.76 15.48
N GLY A 18 9.39 -2.38 15.76
CA GLY A 18 8.49 -1.98 16.85
C GLY A 18 7.42 -0.95 16.46
N LYS A 19 7.43 -0.44 15.22
CA LYS A 19 6.42 0.50 14.71
C LYS A 19 5.30 -0.19 13.91
N ASP A 20 5.38 -1.50 13.67
CA ASP A 20 4.33 -2.26 12.96
C ASP A 20 2.92 -2.05 13.53
N ALA A 21 2.77 -1.98 14.86
CA ALA A 21 1.46 -1.88 15.49
C ALA A 21 0.76 -0.55 15.16
N ILE A 22 1.47 0.58 15.32
CA ILE A 22 0.92 1.90 14.98
C ILE A 22 0.75 2.05 13.47
N PHE A 23 1.69 1.54 12.67
CA PHE A 23 1.58 1.48 11.22
C PHE A 23 0.30 0.75 10.79
N ASN A 24 0.08 -0.48 11.28
CA ASN A 24 -1.11 -1.26 10.92
C ASN A 24 -2.40 -0.58 11.36
N GLU A 25 -2.45 -0.06 12.59
CA GLU A 25 -3.64 0.61 13.12
C GLU A 25 -4.02 1.85 12.31
N VAL A 26 -3.08 2.79 12.13
CA VAL A 26 -3.34 4.05 11.42
C VAL A 26 -3.68 3.77 9.96
N TYR A 27 -3.00 2.82 9.33
CA TYR A 27 -3.22 2.53 7.93
C TYR A 27 -4.60 1.91 7.68
N ASP A 28 -5.03 0.98 8.54
CA ASP A 28 -6.31 0.29 8.41
C ASP A 28 -7.51 1.14 8.85
N LYS A 29 -7.33 2.00 9.86
CA LYS A 29 -8.44 2.78 10.45
C LYS A 29 -8.54 4.22 9.94
N GLU A 30 -7.46 4.79 9.42
CA GLU A 30 -7.40 6.18 8.98
C GLU A 30 -6.97 6.27 7.52
N HIS A 31 -5.74 5.88 7.19
CA HIS A 31 -5.14 6.18 5.90
C HIS A 31 -5.91 5.59 4.71
N VAL A 32 -6.23 4.29 4.74
CA VAL A 32 -7.00 3.63 3.66
C VAL A 32 -8.43 4.16 3.59
N PRO A 33 -9.21 4.21 4.70
CA PRO A 33 -10.55 4.78 4.66
C PRO A 33 -10.57 6.21 4.11
N MET A 34 -9.66 7.09 4.54
CA MET A 34 -9.59 8.47 4.06
C MET A 34 -9.28 8.53 2.55
N LEU A 35 -8.34 7.71 2.06
CA LEU A 35 -8.00 7.69 0.63
C LEU A 35 -9.12 7.09 -0.23
N LEU A 36 -9.95 6.18 0.31
CA LEU A 36 -11.11 5.63 -0.40
C LEU A 36 -12.22 6.68 -0.62
N GLU A 37 -12.24 7.76 0.16
CA GLU A 37 -13.18 8.87 -0.04
C GLU A 37 -12.73 9.84 -1.15
N VAL A 38 -11.49 9.72 -1.65
CA VAL A 38 -10.97 10.58 -2.72
C VAL A 38 -11.58 10.16 -4.06
N PRO A 39 -12.26 11.07 -4.80
CA PRO A 39 -12.77 10.76 -6.13
C PRO A 39 -11.68 10.26 -7.07
N GLY A 40 -11.92 9.10 -7.67
CA GLY A 40 -10.96 8.43 -8.56
C GLY A 40 -10.08 7.39 -7.90
N VAL A 41 -10.13 7.22 -6.57
CA VAL A 41 -9.58 6.03 -5.89
C VAL A 41 -10.66 4.94 -5.90
N LEU A 42 -10.40 3.85 -6.61
CA LEU A 42 -11.40 2.79 -6.85
C LEU A 42 -11.32 1.67 -5.81
N SER A 43 -10.11 1.28 -5.44
CA SER A 43 -9.88 0.24 -4.45
C SER A 43 -8.48 0.37 -3.86
N VAL A 44 -8.33 -0.11 -2.62
CA VAL A 44 -7.03 -0.20 -1.97
C VAL A 44 -6.87 -1.56 -1.32
N ALA A 45 -5.72 -2.17 -1.50
CA ALA A 45 -5.35 -3.43 -0.86
C ALA A 45 -3.95 -3.33 -0.25
N ARG A 46 -3.78 -3.97 0.91
CA ARG A 46 -2.50 -4.05 1.61
C ARG A 46 -2.04 -5.49 1.78
N PHE A 47 -0.73 -5.66 1.66
CA PHE A 47 -0.07 -6.95 1.73
C PHE A 47 1.17 -6.84 2.61
N LYS A 48 1.44 -7.92 3.34
CA LYS A 48 2.69 -8.11 4.07
C LYS A 48 3.50 -9.20 3.37
N LYS A 49 4.79 -8.93 3.17
CA LYS A 49 5.73 -9.86 2.55
C LYS A 49 5.72 -11.20 3.28
N ARG A 50 5.75 -12.29 2.50
CA ARG A 50 5.94 -13.67 2.94
C ARG A 50 6.89 -14.37 1.96
N GLU A 51 7.42 -15.51 2.40
CA GLU A 51 8.18 -16.41 1.52
C GLU A 51 7.30 -16.82 0.34
N LEU A 52 7.89 -16.86 -0.86
CA LEU A 52 7.23 -17.24 -2.09
C LEU A 52 7.80 -18.57 -2.58
N THR A 53 6.94 -19.58 -2.66
CA THR A 53 7.22 -20.84 -3.36
C THR A 53 6.24 -20.96 -4.52
N MET A 54 6.75 -21.25 -5.72
CA MET A 54 5.92 -21.39 -6.91
C MET A 54 6.48 -22.43 -7.89
N ILE A 55 5.64 -22.93 -8.78
CA ILE A 55 6.05 -23.85 -9.84
C ILE A 55 6.65 -23.06 -11.00
N ILE A 56 7.90 -23.36 -11.35
CA ILE A 56 8.61 -22.82 -12.53
C ILE A 56 9.18 -24.00 -13.31
N GLY A 57 8.75 -24.16 -14.57
CA GLY A 57 9.21 -25.28 -15.39
C GLY A 57 8.77 -26.67 -14.91
N GLY A 58 7.75 -26.76 -14.05
CA GLY A 58 7.26 -28.02 -13.46
C GLY A 58 7.91 -28.38 -12.12
N GLU A 59 8.85 -27.57 -11.61
CA GLU A 59 9.50 -27.78 -10.32
C GLU A 59 9.07 -26.72 -9.30
N GLU A 60 9.02 -27.10 -8.02
CA GLU A 60 8.82 -26.16 -6.91
C GLU A 60 10.11 -25.35 -6.69
N VAL A 61 9.98 -24.03 -6.75
CA VAL A 61 11.07 -23.09 -6.53
C VAL A 61 10.68 -22.12 -5.43
N THR A 62 11.46 -22.07 -4.35
CA THR A 62 11.35 -21.04 -3.31
C THR A 62 12.26 -19.87 -3.66
N MET A 63 11.71 -18.66 -3.62
CA MET A 63 12.42 -17.42 -3.96
C MET A 63 12.95 -16.72 -2.71
N GLU A 64 14.19 -16.25 -2.77
CA GLU A 64 14.75 -15.35 -1.77
C GLU A 64 14.09 -13.96 -1.90
N VAL A 65 13.45 -13.51 -0.83
CA VAL A 65 12.72 -12.22 -0.78
C VAL A 65 13.24 -11.31 0.33
N SER A 66 14.44 -11.59 0.86
CA SER A 66 15.03 -10.86 1.99
C SER A 66 15.26 -9.38 1.67
N ASP A 67 15.50 -9.03 0.40
CA ASP A 67 15.72 -7.67 -0.10
C ASP A 67 14.44 -6.88 -0.44
N GLN A 68 13.26 -7.52 -0.38
CA GLN A 68 11.99 -6.86 -0.70
C GLN A 68 11.41 -6.13 0.53
N PRO A 69 10.71 -5.00 0.36
CA PRO A 69 10.06 -4.30 1.48
C PRO A 69 9.01 -5.15 2.19
N THR A 70 8.86 -4.92 3.49
CA THR A 70 7.96 -5.69 4.36
C THR A 70 6.48 -5.48 4.01
N TYR A 71 6.09 -4.28 3.60
CA TYR A 71 4.70 -3.96 3.27
C TYR A 71 4.55 -3.45 1.83
N THR A 72 3.40 -3.78 1.23
CA THR A 72 2.98 -3.27 -0.07
C THR A 72 1.53 -2.80 0.02
N ALA A 73 1.26 -1.60 -0.46
CA ALA A 73 -0.09 -1.08 -0.65
C ALA A 73 -0.31 -0.82 -2.15
N MET A 74 -1.49 -1.20 -2.64
CA MET A 74 -1.87 -1.12 -4.03
C MET A 74 -3.18 -0.33 -4.12
N TYR A 75 -3.17 0.73 -4.93
CA TYR A 75 -4.29 1.64 -5.12
C TYR A 75 -4.69 1.58 -6.58
N GLU A 76 -5.91 1.10 -6.84
CA GLU A 76 -6.51 1.18 -8.15
C GLU A 76 -7.09 2.58 -8.36
N LEU A 77 -6.73 3.24 -9.45
CA LEU A 77 -7.08 4.63 -9.70
C LEU A 77 -7.79 4.78 -11.04
N GLU A 78 -8.72 5.73 -11.19
CA GLU A 78 -9.33 6.03 -12.50
C GLU A 78 -8.34 6.64 -13.50
N SER A 79 -7.36 7.41 -13.01
CA SER A 79 -6.32 8.07 -13.81
C SER A 79 -5.10 8.41 -12.94
N PRO A 80 -3.92 8.69 -13.51
CA PRO A 80 -2.77 9.18 -12.75
C PRO A 80 -3.00 10.56 -12.14
N ASP A 81 -3.92 11.36 -12.70
CA ASP A 81 -4.21 12.72 -12.26
C ASP A 81 -4.79 12.76 -10.84
N VAL A 82 -5.35 11.64 -10.35
CA VAL A 82 -5.83 11.49 -8.97
C VAL A 82 -4.71 11.82 -7.97
N LEU A 83 -3.48 11.38 -8.22
CA LEU A 83 -2.35 11.53 -7.30
C LEU A 83 -1.85 12.97 -7.14
N VAL A 84 -2.22 13.87 -8.06
CA VAL A 84 -1.88 15.30 -8.03
C VAL A 84 -3.11 16.18 -7.79
N SER A 85 -4.26 15.57 -7.49
CA SER A 85 -5.48 16.28 -7.15
C SER A 85 -5.44 16.84 -5.73
N ASP A 86 -6.21 17.91 -5.48
CA ASP A 86 -6.37 18.46 -4.13
C ASP A 86 -6.96 17.42 -3.16
N GLY A 87 -7.86 16.55 -3.64
CA GLY A 87 -8.44 15.49 -2.82
C GLY A 87 -7.38 14.53 -2.28
N TRP A 88 -6.50 14.04 -3.16
CA TRP A 88 -5.39 13.19 -2.74
C TRP A 88 -4.41 13.93 -1.83
N ALA A 89 -3.99 15.15 -2.20
CA ALA A 89 -3.03 15.93 -1.43
C ALA A 89 -3.50 16.19 0.00
N ASN A 90 -4.79 16.46 0.20
CA ASN A 90 -5.37 16.66 1.52
C ASN A 90 -5.47 15.34 2.30
N SER A 91 -5.99 14.27 1.69
CA SER A 91 -6.24 13.00 2.39
C SER A 91 -4.96 12.21 2.70
N VAL A 92 -3.92 12.29 1.86
CA VAL A 92 -2.65 11.57 2.09
C VAL A 92 -1.88 12.09 3.30
N ASP A 93 -2.15 13.35 3.69
CA ASP A 93 -1.57 14.04 4.83
C ASP A 93 -2.55 14.17 6.02
N GLU A 94 -3.71 13.51 5.96
CA GLU A 94 -4.71 13.57 7.01
C GLU A 94 -4.38 12.61 8.19
N GLY A 95 -4.88 12.97 9.38
CA GLY A 95 -4.81 12.12 10.57
C GLY A 95 -3.39 11.95 11.11
N ARG A 96 -3.12 10.76 11.67
CA ARG A 96 -1.83 10.47 12.33
C ARG A 96 -0.72 10.10 11.35
N TRP A 97 -1.02 9.90 10.08
CA TRP A 97 -0.06 9.39 9.10
C TRP A 97 1.23 10.22 9.01
N PRO A 98 1.22 11.55 8.81
CA PRO A 98 2.46 12.31 8.60
C PRO A 98 3.36 12.39 9.84
N GLY A 99 2.77 12.39 11.04
CA GLY A 99 3.49 12.62 12.29
C GLY A 99 3.90 11.34 13.02
N GLU A 100 3.06 10.30 12.98
CA GLU A 100 3.25 9.09 13.80
C GLU A 100 3.67 7.87 12.98
N VAL A 101 3.51 7.91 11.65
CA VAL A 101 3.81 6.76 10.77
C VAL A 101 4.88 7.07 9.74
N ARG A 102 4.69 8.08 8.89
CA ARG A 102 5.60 8.43 7.78
C ARG A 102 7.09 8.55 8.16
N PRO A 103 7.48 9.06 9.34
CA PRO A 103 8.89 9.13 9.72
C PRO A 103 9.57 7.76 9.92
N PHE A 104 8.78 6.68 10.04
CA PHE A 104 9.24 5.33 10.34
C PHE A 104 9.05 4.35 9.18
N THR A 105 8.70 4.85 7.99
CA THR A 105 8.39 4.07 6.79
C THR A 105 9.24 4.48 5.60
#